data_AF-A0A1N7IM78-F1
#
_entry.id   AF-A0A1N7IM78-F1
#
_cell.length_a   1.000
_cell.length_b   1.000
_cell.length_c   1.000
_cell.angle_alpha   90.00
_cell.angle_beta   90.00
_cell.angle_gamma   90.00
#
_symmetry.space_group_name_H-M   'P 1'
#
loop_
_entity.id
_entity.type
_entity.pdbx_description
1 polymer ?
#
loop_
_entity_poly.entity_id
_entity_poly.type
_entity_poly.pdbx_seq_one_letter_code
_entity_poly.pdbx_strand_id
1 'polypeptide(L)'
;MISSRTLLHTLIAVFLSLGVGILLGGTGGHSWLEQREGVLLDNLEQRMDQLSQEQDRLRKDLQGREENLERLRGQNRILLREAVKGRLKDRLVLVFGGSDREARRLGEAIRAAGGAIARPSAFPSLPDRFDAIVLLPDSAENPQMIRDVRMSYSGPVLIQRRGEETSRPVFGMDEDRSFSLPGPYTGESLQTFEWIQLIQDATNRGKEASS
;
A
#
# COMPACT_ATOMS: atom_id res chain seq x y z
N MET A 1 -37.39 -27.51 -76.84
CA MET A 1 -38.41 -28.35 -76.16
C MET A 1 -38.05 -28.40 -74.69
N ILE A 2 -38.74 -27.63 -73.85
CA ILE A 2 -38.59 -27.73 -72.40
C ILE A 2 -39.17 -29.08 -72.00
N SER A 3 -38.33 -29.97 -71.46
CA SER A 3 -38.75 -31.32 -71.09
C SER A 3 -39.72 -31.25 -69.91
N SER A 4 -40.83 -31.98 -69.98
CA SER A 4 -41.87 -32.03 -68.93
C SER A 4 -41.31 -32.36 -67.55
N ARG A 5 -40.18 -33.08 -67.49
CA ARG A 5 -39.43 -33.35 -66.26
C ARG A 5 -38.93 -32.07 -65.57
N THR A 6 -38.42 -31.10 -66.30
CA THR A 6 -37.87 -29.86 -65.72
C THR A 6 -38.96 -29.01 -65.09
N LEU A 7 -40.14 -28.98 -65.72
CA LEU A 7 -41.32 -28.26 -65.24
C LEU A 7 -41.89 -28.88 -63.95
N LEU A 8 -41.82 -30.20 -63.81
CA LEU A 8 -42.21 -30.89 -62.58
C LEU A 8 -41.27 -30.57 -61.40
N HIS A 9 -39.95 -30.52 -61.64
CA HIS A 9 -38.97 -30.21 -60.59
C HIS A 9 -39.09 -28.77 -60.09
N THR A 10 -39.30 -27.79 -61.00
CA THR A 10 -39.51 -26.40 -60.60
C THR A 10 -40.82 -26.22 -59.84
N LEU A 11 -41.89 -26.93 -60.23
CA LEU A 11 -43.17 -26.89 -59.51
C LEU A 11 -43.02 -27.42 -58.07
N ILE A 12 -42.34 -28.56 -57.90
CA ILE A 12 -42.09 -29.13 -56.57
C ILE A 12 -41.24 -28.17 -55.73
N ALA A 13 -40.18 -27.58 -56.30
CA ALA A 13 -39.33 -26.63 -55.59
C ALA A 13 -40.10 -25.37 -55.13
N VAL A 14 -41.00 -24.85 -55.97
CA VAL A 14 -41.84 -23.70 -55.62
C VAL A 14 -42.81 -24.05 -54.50
N PHE A 15 -43.48 -25.20 -54.56
CA PHE A 15 -44.40 -25.63 -53.50
C PHE A 15 -43.68 -25.94 -52.19
N LEU A 16 -42.46 -26.48 -52.24
CA LEU A 16 -41.67 -26.79 -51.05
C LEU A 16 -41.15 -25.51 -50.40
N SER A 17 -40.69 -24.54 -51.19
CA SER A 17 -40.33 -23.19 -50.71
C SER A 17 -41.53 -22.47 -50.08
N LEU A 18 -42.70 -22.56 -50.71
CA LEU A 18 -43.93 -21.97 -50.18
C LEU A 18 -44.40 -22.66 -48.90
N GLY A 19 -44.34 -23.99 -48.85
CA GLY A 19 -44.71 -24.78 -47.67
C GLY A 19 -43.79 -24.51 -46.47
N VAL A 20 -42.48 -24.41 -46.72
CA VAL A 20 -41.49 -24.03 -45.69
C VAL A 20 -41.69 -22.58 -45.25
N GLY A 21 -41.98 -21.67 -46.19
CA GLY A 21 -42.28 -20.26 -45.90
C GLY A 21 -43.55 -20.09 -45.06
N ILE A 22 -44.60 -20.88 -45.30
CA ILE A 22 -45.83 -20.87 -44.50
C ILE A 22 -45.63 -21.54 -43.14
N LEU A 23 -44.80 -22.59 -43.05
CA LEU A 23 -44.48 -23.23 -41.77
C LEU A 23 -43.66 -22.30 -40.86
N LEU A 24 -42.69 -21.58 -41.42
CA LEU A 24 -41.86 -20.63 -40.68
C LEU A 24 -42.55 -19.29 -40.43
N GLY A 25 -43.33 -18.79 -41.40
CA GLY A 25 -44.01 -17.49 -41.32
C GLY A 25 -45.45 -17.55 -40.80
N GLY A 26 -46.03 -18.74 -40.73
CA GLY A 26 -47.36 -18.99 -40.15
C GLY A 26 -47.31 -19.14 -38.62
N THR A 27 -48.49 -19.33 -38.03
CA THR A 27 -48.73 -19.34 -36.58
C THR A 27 -47.87 -20.33 -35.77
N GLY A 28 -47.25 -21.33 -36.41
CA GLY A 28 -46.32 -22.27 -35.78
C GLY A 28 -44.93 -21.69 -35.46
N GLY A 29 -44.45 -20.70 -36.23
CA GLY A 29 -43.15 -20.06 -35.98
C GLY A 29 -43.18 -19.06 -34.83
N HIS A 30 -44.30 -18.35 -34.67
CA HIS A 30 -44.45 -17.30 -33.64
C HIS A 30 -44.46 -17.88 -32.22
N SER A 31 -45.24 -18.94 -32.00
CA SER A 31 -45.30 -19.63 -30.71
C SER A 31 -43.97 -20.25 -30.29
N TRP A 32 -43.20 -20.79 -31.25
CA TRP A 32 -41.86 -21.32 -30.97
C TRP A 32 -40.84 -20.23 -30.63
N LEU A 33 -40.98 -19.04 -31.23
CA LEU A 33 -40.10 -17.89 -30.97
C LEU A 33 -40.38 -17.27 -29.59
N GLU A 34 -41.65 -17.02 -29.26
CA GLU A 34 -42.07 -16.49 -27.94
C GLU A 34 -41.60 -17.40 -26.79
N GLN A 35 -41.66 -18.72 -26.98
CA GLN A 35 -41.24 -19.68 -25.97
C GLN A 35 -39.72 -19.66 -25.75
N ARG A 36 -38.92 -19.36 -26.78
CA ARG A 36 -37.47 -19.17 -26.64
C ARG A 36 -37.11 -17.82 -26.00
N GLU A 37 -37.84 -16.76 -26.33
CA GLU A 37 -37.62 -15.44 -25.74
C GLU A 37 -37.90 -15.45 -24.24
N GLY A 38 -38.98 -16.10 -23.79
CA GLY A 38 -39.27 -16.26 -22.36
C GLY A 38 -38.16 -16.98 -21.60
N VAL A 39 -37.67 -18.11 -22.13
CA VAL A 39 -36.57 -18.86 -21.51
C VAL A 39 -35.26 -18.06 -21.48
N LEU A 40 -35.00 -17.23 -22.50
CA LEU A 40 -33.83 -16.34 -22.51
C LEU A 40 -33.94 -15.22 -21.46
N LEU A 41 -35.13 -14.62 -21.32
CA LEU A 41 -35.37 -13.61 -20.29
C LEU A 41 -35.22 -14.20 -18.89
N ASP A 42 -35.85 -15.36 -18.62
CA ASP A 42 -35.78 -16.01 -17.31
C ASP A 42 -34.32 -16.34 -16.93
N ASN A 43 -33.53 -16.82 -17.88
CA ASN A 43 -32.11 -17.10 -17.66
C ASN A 43 -31.28 -15.83 -17.42
N LEU A 44 -31.63 -14.71 -18.07
CA LEU A 44 -30.98 -13.42 -17.85
C LEU A 44 -31.34 -12.86 -16.47
N GLU A 45 -32.61 -12.92 -16.09
CA GLU A 45 -33.11 -12.46 -14.79
C GLU A 45 -32.44 -13.25 -13.66
N GLN A 46 -32.41 -14.59 -13.76
CA GLN A 46 -31.68 -15.44 -12.81
C GLN A 46 -30.20 -15.11 -12.71
N ARG A 47 -29.53 -14.81 -13.83
CA ARG A 47 -28.12 -14.40 -13.83
C ARG A 47 -27.92 -13.03 -13.20
N MET A 48 -28.81 -12.08 -13.45
CA MET A 48 -28.73 -10.75 -12.81
C MET A 48 -28.93 -10.85 -11.31
N ASP A 49 -29.88 -11.67 -10.85
CA ASP A 49 -30.10 -11.94 -9.44
C ASP A 49 -28.88 -12.59 -8.78
N GLN A 50 -28.28 -13.59 -9.44
CA GLN A 50 -27.04 -14.22 -8.95
C GLN A 50 -25.89 -13.22 -8.86
N LEU A 51 -25.69 -12.39 -9.88
CA LEU A 51 -24.64 -11.36 -9.87
C LEU A 51 -24.87 -10.32 -8.76
N SER A 52 -26.12 -9.91 -8.53
CA SER A 52 -26.46 -8.98 -7.45
C SER A 52 -26.16 -9.59 -6.08
N GLN A 53 -26.52 -10.86 -5.86
CA GLN A 53 -26.22 -11.58 -4.62
C GLN A 53 -24.72 -11.78 -4.41
N GLU A 54 -23.97 -12.12 -5.46
CA GLU A 54 -22.51 -12.22 -5.39
C GLU A 54 -21.87 -10.87 -5.06
N GLN A 55 -22.32 -9.79 -5.69
CA GLN A 55 -21.82 -8.45 -5.40
C GLN A 55 -22.05 -8.06 -3.93
N ASP A 56 -23.24 -8.33 -3.39
CA ASP A 56 -23.55 -8.04 -1.99
C ASP A 56 -22.75 -8.92 -1.03
N ARG A 57 -22.53 -10.19 -1.38
CA ARG A 57 -21.67 -11.10 -0.60
C ARG A 57 -20.22 -10.61 -0.59
N LEU A 58 -19.69 -10.20 -1.74
CA LEU A 58 -18.33 -9.68 -1.85
C LEU A 58 -18.16 -8.37 -1.08
N ARG A 59 -19.14 -7.45 -1.15
CA ARG A 59 -19.13 -6.22 -0.35
C ARG A 59 -19.11 -6.51 1.15
N LYS A 60 -19.92 -7.46 1.63
CA LYS A 60 -19.92 -7.87 3.04
C LYS A 60 -18.59 -8.51 3.45
N ASP A 61 -18.00 -9.35 2.60
CA ASP A 61 -16.69 -9.96 2.87
C ASP A 61 -15.58 -8.91 2.95
N LEU A 62 -15.58 -7.94 2.03
CA LEU A 62 -14.63 -6.82 2.04
C LEU A 62 -14.76 -6.00 3.32
N GLN A 63 -15.99 -5.62 3.69
CA GLN A 63 -16.22 -4.86 4.92
C GLN A 63 -15.74 -5.65 6.16
N GLY A 64 -16.07 -6.95 6.25
CA GLY A 64 -15.64 -7.79 7.37
C GLY A 64 -14.10 -7.95 7.44
N ARG A 65 -13.42 -8.01 6.29
CA ARG A 65 -11.95 -8.02 6.24
C ARG A 65 -11.35 -6.70 6.66
N GLU A 66 -11.94 -5.57 6.26
CA GLU A 66 -11.46 -4.24 6.63
C GLU A 66 -11.58 -4.00 8.14
N GLU A 67 -12.72 -4.35 8.74
CA GLU A 67 -12.92 -4.30 10.19
C GLU A 67 -11.90 -5.18 10.95
N ASN A 68 -11.62 -6.39 10.44
CA ASN A 68 -10.59 -7.26 11.02
C ASN A 68 -9.19 -6.66 10.91
N LEU A 69 -8.83 -6.06 9.77
CA LEU A 69 -7.55 -5.38 9.60
C LEU A 69 -7.39 -4.20 10.55
N GLU A 70 -8.44 -3.40 10.74
CA GLU A 70 -8.42 -2.30 11.70
C GLU A 70 -8.23 -2.79 13.14
N ARG A 71 -8.93 -3.86 13.52
CA ARG A 71 -8.76 -4.50 14.83
C ARG A 71 -7.34 -5.01 15.03
N LEU A 72 -6.77 -5.70 14.05
CA LEU A 72 -5.40 -6.21 14.10
C LEU A 72 -4.37 -5.07 14.17
N ARG A 73 -4.56 -3.98 13.40
CA ARG A 73 -3.73 -2.77 13.48
C ARG A 73 -3.82 -2.12 14.86
N GLY A 74 -5.01 -2.07 15.45
CA GLY A 74 -5.22 -1.57 16.81
C GLY A 74 -4.48 -2.39 17.86
N GLN A 75 -4.61 -3.72 17.81
CA GLN A 75 -3.88 -4.63 18.70
C GLN A 75 -2.35 -4.49 18.53
N ASN A 76 -1.88 -4.45 17.29
CA ASN A 76 -0.47 -4.30 16.97
C ASN A 76 0.09 -2.96 17.51
N ARG A 77 -0.66 -1.86 17.41
CA ARG A 77 -0.24 -0.56 18.00
C ARG A 77 -0.06 -0.62 19.53
N ILE A 78 -0.92 -1.35 20.24
CA ILE A 78 -0.80 -1.51 21.70
C ILE A 78 0.46 -2.31 22.03
N LEU A 79 0.67 -3.44 21.36
CA LEU A 79 1.86 -4.28 21.55
C LEU A 79 3.14 -3.53 21.19
N LEU A 80 3.13 -2.78 20.08
CA LEU A 80 4.24 -1.94 19.67
C LEU A 80 4.57 -0.92 20.75
N ARG A 81 3.56 -0.18 21.23
CA ARG A 81 3.77 0.86 22.24
C ARG A 81 4.46 0.30 23.47
N GLU A 82 4.06 -0.89 23.91
CA GLU A 82 4.72 -1.56 25.04
C GLU A 82 6.13 -2.05 24.68
N ALA A 83 6.34 -2.59 23.47
CA ALA A 83 7.64 -3.08 23.00
C ALA A 83 8.70 -1.97 22.84
N VAL A 84 8.28 -0.75 22.47
CA VAL A 84 9.18 0.40 22.29
C VAL A 84 9.30 1.26 23.55
N LYS A 85 8.42 1.10 24.53
CA LYS A 85 8.36 1.92 25.74
C LYS A 85 9.69 1.87 26.49
N GLY A 86 10.21 3.05 26.82
CA GLY A 86 11.45 3.20 27.59
C GLY A 86 12.73 2.88 26.83
N ARG A 87 12.67 2.48 25.55
CA ARG A 87 13.87 2.22 24.73
C ARG A 87 14.74 3.45 24.51
N LEU A 88 14.13 4.63 24.48
CA LEU A 88 14.82 5.91 24.30
C LEU A 88 14.75 6.78 25.56
N LYS A 89 14.57 6.19 26.74
CA LYS A 89 14.46 6.94 27.99
C LYS A 89 15.69 7.83 28.21
N ASP A 90 15.44 9.09 28.56
CA ASP A 90 16.46 10.12 28.83
C ASP A 90 17.36 10.45 27.62
N ARG A 91 16.92 10.12 26.39
CA ARG A 91 17.62 10.46 25.16
C ARG A 91 16.97 11.64 24.46
N LEU A 92 17.76 12.61 24.04
CA LEU A 92 17.31 13.76 23.25
C LEU A 92 17.72 13.59 21.79
N VAL A 93 16.74 13.36 20.91
CA VAL A 93 16.95 13.15 19.48
C VAL A 93 16.59 14.42 18.71
N LEU A 94 17.52 14.89 17.87
CA LEU A 94 17.27 15.98 16.93
C LEU A 94 16.70 15.40 15.64
N VAL A 95 15.55 15.87 15.20
CA VAL A 95 15.00 15.53 13.88
C VAL A 95 15.05 16.77 12.99
N PHE A 96 15.70 16.65 11.84
CA PHE A 96 15.93 17.76 10.92
C PHE A 96 15.52 17.41 9.47
N GLY A 97 14.86 18.34 8.79
CA GLY A 97 14.34 18.16 7.43
C GLY A 97 12.97 17.47 7.35
N GLY A 98 12.62 17.03 6.13
CA GLY A 98 11.44 16.22 5.82
C GLY A 98 10.10 16.96 5.93
N SER A 99 9.05 16.28 5.50
CA SER A 99 7.70 16.84 5.59
C SER A 99 7.26 17.02 7.04
N ASP A 100 6.44 18.04 7.30
CA ASP A 100 5.87 18.27 8.64
C ASP A 100 5.09 17.06 9.18
N ARG A 101 4.45 16.30 8.29
CA ARG A 101 3.73 15.08 8.63
C ARG A 101 4.65 13.96 9.09
N GLU A 102 5.73 13.68 8.38
CA GLU A 102 6.69 12.62 8.72
C GLU A 102 7.40 12.94 10.03
N ALA A 103 7.93 14.16 10.16
CA ALA A 103 8.64 14.58 11.36
C ALA A 103 7.75 14.55 12.62
N ARG A 104 6.47 14.93 12.51
CA ARG A 104 5.51 14.82 13.63
C ARG A 104 5.26 13.36 14.01
N ARG A 105 5.01 12.49 13.05
CA ARG A 105 4.78 11.05 13.31
C ARG A 105 6.00 10.38 13.92
N LEU A 106 7.20 10.70 13.44
CA LEU A 106 8.44 10.19 14.02
C LEU A 106 8.64 10.73 15.44
N GLY A 107 8.33 12.00 15.67
CA GLY A 107 8.37 12.59 17.00
C GLY A 107 7.41 11.95 17.99
N GLU A 108 6.21 11.60 17.56
CA GLU A 108 5.26 10.84 18.38
C GLU A 108 5.80 9.45 18.74
N ALA A 109 6.44 8.75 17.80
CA ALA A 109 7.07 7.46 18.05
C ALA A 109 8.25 7.57 19.03
N ILE A 110 9.12 8.56 18.87
CA ILE A 110 10.26 8.79 19.78
C ILE A 110 9.76 9.09 21.20
N ARG A 111 8.72 9.93 21.34
CA ARG A 111 8.09 10.21 22.63
C ARG A 111 7.41 8.98 23.22
N ALA A 112 6.74 8.17 22.40
CA ALA A 112 6.15 6.91 22.85
C ALA A 112 7.21 5.92 23.37
N ALA A 113 8.41 5.96 22.80
CA ALA A 113 9.57 5.21 23.26
C ALA A 113 10.27 5.81 24.51
N GLY A 114 9.79 6.95 25.02
CA GLY A 114 10.31 7.61 26.21
C GLY A 114 11.42 8.64 25.95
N GLY A 115 11.72 8.95 24.69
CA GLY A 115 12.71 9.95 24.30
C GLY A 115 12.13 11.36 24.17
N ALA A 116 13.01 12.35 24.24
CA ALA A 116 12.72 13.73 23.92
C ALA A 116 13.09 14.03 22.46
N ILE A 117 12.33 14.91 21.81
CA ILE A 117 12.57 15.33 20.43
C ILE A 117 12.72 16.84 20.35
N ALA A 118 13.73 17.30 19.61
CA ALA A 118 13.82 18.68 19.16
C ALA A 118 13.69 18.75 17.63
N ARG A 119 12.95 19.76 17.16
CA ARG A 119 12.81 20.06 15.73
C ARG A 119 13.01 21.55 15.49
N PRO A 120 14.25 22.02 15.45
CA PRO A 120 14.54 23.41 15.12
C PRO A 120 14.35 23.64 13.61
N SER A 121 13.98 24.86 13.24
CA SER A 121 13.88 25.30 11.84
C SER A 121 15.25 25.49 11.18
N ALA A 122 16.30 25.67 11.98
CA ALA A 122 17.68 25.79 11.54
C ALA A 122 18.58 24.82 12.34
N PHE A 123 19.70 24.42 11.76
CA PHE A 123 20.63 23.52 12.44
C PHE A 123 21.20 24.21 13.70
N PRO A 124 21.15 23.55 14.88
CA PRO A 124 21.56 24.17 16.13
C PRO A 124 23.08 24.40 16.18
N SER A 125 23.51 25.52 16.75
CA SER A 125 24.93 25.85 16.94
C SER A 125 25.65 24.94 17.95
N LEU A 126 24.90 24.27 18.82
CA LEU A 126 25.39 23.33 19.82
C LEU A 126 24.72 21.96 19.59
N PRO A 127 25.16 21.18 18.60
CA PRO A 127 24.56 19.89 18.27
C PRO A 127 24.91 18.79 19.28
N ASP A 128 25.99 18.94 20.06
CA ASP A 128 26.45 17.89 20.99
C ASP A 128 25.55 17.69 22.22
N ARG A 129 24.54 18.55 22.43
CA ARG A 129 23.50 18.32 23.45
C ARG A 129 22.53 17.19 23.08
N PHE A 130 22.56 16.73 21.83
CA PHE A 130 21.69 15.69 21.29
C PHE A 130 22.39 14.33 21.34
N ASP A 131 21.69 13.29 21.76
CA ASP A 131 22.20 11.91 21.74
C ASP A 131 22.26 11.32 20.33
N ALA A 132 21.38 11.78 19.44
CA ALA A 132 21.37 11.40 18.02
C ALA A 132 20.77 12.51 17.14
N ILE A 133 21.19 12.55 15.89
CA ILE A 133 20.62 13.42 14.85
C ILE A 133 19.99 12.54 13.76
N VAL A 134 18.73 12.79 13.42
CA VAL A 134 18.01 12.14 12.32
C VAL A 134 17.80 13.17 11.21
N LEU A 135 18.39 12.92 10.05
CA LEU A 135 18.23 13.69 8.82
C LEU A 135 17.18 13.02 7.93
N LEU A 136 16.07 13.72 7.73
CA LEU A 136 14.99 13.32 6.82
C LEU A 136 15.32 13.75 5.36
N PRO A 137 14.60 13.26 4.32
CA PRO A 137 15.07 13.25 2.92
C PRO A 137 15.49 14.62 2.39
N ASP A 138 14.72 15.67 2.66
CA ASP A 138 15.02 17.03 2.17
C ASP A 138 16.38 17.56 2.67
N SER A 139 16.84 17.11 3.84
CA SER A 139 18.15 17.48 4.41
C SER A 139 19.23 16.43 4.15
N ALA A 140 18.84 15.16 4.02
CA ALA A 140 19.72 14.05 3.71
C ALA A 140 20.17 14.02 2.24
N GLU A 141 19.47 14.72 1.34
CA GLU A 141 19.88 14.86 -0.07
C GLU A 141 20.91 15.99 -0.28
N ASN A 142 21.14 16.87 0.71
CA ASN A 142 22.12 17.94 0.62
C ASN A 142 23.50 17.47 1.13
N PRO A 143 24.49 17.22 0.25
CA PRO A 143 25.80 16.70 0.65
C PRO A 143 26.58 17.66 1.54
N GLN A 144 26.35 18.96 1.38
CA GLN A 144 27.00 20.02 2.14
C GLN A 144 26.49 20.01 3.58
N MET A 145 25.17 19.89 3.76
CA MET A 145 24.56 19.72 5.09
C MET A 145 25.08 18.47 5.79
N ILE A 146 25.13 17.32 5.10
CA ILE A 146 25.66 16.08 5.71
C ILE A 146 27.11 16.28 6.16
N ARG A 147 27.95 16.94 5.36
CA ARG A 147 29.33 17.25 5.73
C ARG A 147 29.38 18.18 6.95
N ASP A 148 28.58 19.24 6.97
CA ASP A 148 28.55 20.21 8.08
C ASP A 148 28.10 19.55 9.39
N VAL A 149 27.09 18.68 9.33
CA VAL A 149 26.63 17.89 10.48
C VAL A 149 27.75 16.96 10.97
N ARG A 150 28.43 16.23 10.06
CA ARG A 150 29.54 15.34 10.43
C ARG A 150 30.73 16.07 11.05
N MET A 151 30.99 17.32 10.63
CA MET A 151 32.10 18.12 11.16
C MET A 151 31.76 18.78 12.49
N SER A 152 30.49 19.11 12.73
CA SER A 152 30.04 19.84 13.91
C SER A 152 29.49 18.95 15.03
N TYR A 153 29.11 17.72 14.72
CA TYR A 153 28.49 16.80 15.67
C TYR A 153 29.29 15.50 15.80
N SER A 154 29.61 15.15 17.04
CA SER A 154 30.40 13.95 17.33
C SER A 154 29.56 12.69 17.54
N GLY A 155 28.24 12.79 17.65
CA GLY A 155 27.39 11.62 17.91
C GLY A 155 26.89 10.89 16.65
N PRO A 156 25.96 9.94 16.82
CA PRO A 156 25.38 9.17 15.72
C PRO A 156 24.41 10.01 14.86
N VAL A 157 24.62 9.95 13.54
CA VAL A 157 23.79 10.63 12.54
C VAL A 157 23.03 9.57 11.73
N LEU A 158 21.70 9.55 11.84
CA LEU A 158 20.84 8.70 11.04
C LEU A 158 20.37 9.47 9.81
N ILE A 159 20.53 8.90 8.62
CA ILE A 159 20.27 9.55 7.34
C ILE A 159 19.21 8.76 6.59
N GLN A 160 18.11 9.42 6.23
CA GLN A 160 17.06 8.84 5.41
C GLN A 160 17.17 9.39 3.98
N ARG A 161 17.57 8.56 3.03
CA ARG A 161 17.65 8.94 1.61
C ARG A 161 16.39 8.54 0.86
N ARG A 162 15.95 9.39 -0.07
CA ARG A 162 14.81 9.09 -0.94
C ARG A 162 15.22 8.05 -1.99
N GLY A 163 14.47 6.97 -2.09
CA GLY A 163 14.69 5.94 -3.12
C GLY A 163 15.73 4.86 -2.79
N GLU A 164 16.36 4.88 -1.62
CA GLU A 164 17.13 3.72 -1.13
C GLU A 164 16.15 2.70 -0.51
N GLU A 165 15.74 1.70 -1.30
CA GLU A 165 15.10 0.46 -0.82
C GLU A 165 16.12 -0.51 -0.19
N THR A 166 17.23 0.00 0.36
CA THR A 166 18.22 -0.85 1.00
C THR A 166 17.62 -1.39 2.29
N SER A 167 17.13 -2.63 2.24
CA SER A 167 16.57 -3.39 3.37
C SER A 167 17.58 -3.72 4.47
N ARG A 168 18.76 -3.08 4.45
CA ARG A 168 19.82 -3.26 5.42
C ARG A 168 20.43 -1.91 5.78
N PRO A 169 20.49 -1.55 7.07
CA PRO A 169 21.30 -0.42 7.51
C PRO A 169 22.74 -0.65 7.04
N VAL A 170 23.27 0.25 6.21
CA VAL A 170 24.69 0.25 5.87
C VAL A 170 25.40 0.91 7.05
N PHE A 171 25.85 0.08 7.97
CA PHE A 171 26.83 0.49 8.97
C PHE A 171 28.14 0.73 8.21
N GLY A 172 28.65 1.97 8.21
CA GLY A 172 30.01 2.19 7.75
C GLY A 172 31.02 1.51 8.69
N MET A 173 32.27 1.38 8.24
CA MET A 173 33.39 0.88 9.06
C MET A 173 33.48 1.68 10.38
N ASP A 174 34.13 1.16 11.44
CA ASP A 174 34.17 1.68 12.83
C ASP A 174 34.33 3.21 13.06
N GLU A 175 34.66 4.00 12.03
CA GLU A 175 34.73 5.47 12.06
C GLU A 175 33.49 6.19 11.52
N ASP A 176 32.58 5.49 10.82
CA ASP A 176 31.39 6.07 10.21
C ASP A 176 30.23 6.06 11.20
N ARG A 177 30.12 7.18 11.94
CA ARG A 177 29.00 7.51 12.84
C ARG A 177 27.68 7.78 12.10
N SER A 178 27.55 7.34 10.85
CA SER A 178 26.39 7.56 9.99
C SER A 178 25.65 6.27 9.71
N PHE A 179 24.33 6.28 9.91
CA PHE A 179 23.45 5.12 9.77
C PHE A 179 22.35 5.41 8.76
N SER A 180 22.16 4.56 7.75
CA SER A 180 21.05 4.72 6.81
C SER A 180 19.74 4.17 7.39
N LEU A 181 18.66 4.94 7.26
CA LEU A 181 17.31 4.55 7.65
C LEU A 181 16.54 3.96 6.47
N PRO A 182 15.76 2.88 6.68
CA PRO A 182 15.03 2.21 5.60
C PRO A 182 13.77 3.00 5.19
N GLY A 183 13.80 3.53 3.96
CA GLY A 183 12.65 4.14 3.27
C GLY A 183 11.99 5.34 3.97
N PRO A 184 10.94 5.95 3.38
CA PRO A 184 10.16 7.03 4.01
C PRO A 184 9.43 6.55 5.28
N TYR A 185 9.31 7.40 6.30
CA TYR A 185 8.63 7.00 7.55
C TYR A 185 7.11 7.04 7.38
N THR A 186 6.49 5.87 7.28
CA THR A 186 5.05 5.71 7.05
C THR A 186 4.26 5.75 8.36
N GLY A 187 4.89 5.40 9.49
CA GLY A 187 4.25 5.23 10.80
C GLY A 187 3.61 3.86 10.98
N GLU A 188 3.94 2.89 10.13
CA GLU A 188 3.60 1.49 10.33
C GLU A 188 4.35 0.91 11.53
N SER A 189 3.66 0.04 12.30
CA SER A 189 4.19 -0.55 13.52
C SER A 189 5.59 -1.14 13.34
N LEU A 190 5.77 -2.03 12.38
CA LEU A 190 7.06 -2.71 12.18
C LEU A 190 8.19 -1.71 11.89
N GLN A 191 7.94 -0.77 10.99
CA GLN A 191 8.91 0.27 10.67
C GLN A 191 9.21 1.17 11.89
N THR A 192 8.20 1.52 12.68
CA THR A 192 8.40 2.27 13.93
C THR A 192 9.31 1.52 14.90
N PHE A 193 9.10 0.22 15.08
CA PHE A 193 9.95 -0.60 15.94
C PHE A 193 11.40 -0.61 15.45
N GLU A 194 11.63 -0.86 14.16
CA GLU A 194 12.96 -0.88 13.54
C GLU A 194 13.67 0.46 13.68
N TRP A 195 12.97 1.57 13.42
CA TRP A 195 13.53 2.91 13.56
C TRP A 195 13.95 3.22 15.00
N ILE A 196 13.09 2.91 15.97
CA ILE A 196 13.41 3.12 17.39
C ILE A 196 14.59 2.24 17.82
N GLN A 197 14.63 0.99 17.36
CA GLN A 197 15.77 0.10 17.63
C GLN A 197 17.07 0.64 17.02
N LEU A 198 17.05 1.11 15.78
CA LEU A 198 18.22 1.70 15.12
C LEU A 198 18.72 2.96 15.86
N ILE A 199 17.80 3.84 16.29
CA ILE A 199 18.17 5.01 17.10
C ILE A 199 18.80 4.56 18.43
N GLN A 200 18.23 3.57 19.09
CA GLN A 200 18.75 3.05 20.35
C GLN A 200 20.15 2.45 20.18
N ASP A 201 20.35 1.60 19.18
CA ASP A 201 21.63 0.96 18.90
C ASP A 201 22.71 1.98 18.55
N ALA A 202 22.36 2.99 17.75
CA ALA A 202 23.26 4.07 17.39
C ALA A 202 23.65 4.95 18.60
N THR A 203 22.69 5.30 19.46
CA THR A 203 22.93 6.10 20.68
C THR A 203 23.73 5.36 21.76
N ASN A 204 23.66 4.03 21.80
CA ASN A 204 24.46 3.23 22.72
C ASN A 204 25.92 3.13 22.25
N ARG A 205 26.15 2.85 20.97
CA ARG A 205 27.52 2.79 20.40
C ARG A 205 28.27 4.13 20.50
N GLY A 206 27.58 5.26 20.31
CA GLY A 206 28.18 6.58 20.44
C GLY A 206 28.72 6.89 21.85
N LYS A 207 28.08 6.36 22.91
CA LYS A 207 28.56 6.51 24.29
C LYS A 207 29.79 5.66 24.60
N GLU A 208 29.85 4.45 24.05
CA GLU A 208 31.01 3.55 24.22
C GLU A 208 32.27 4.11 23.54
N ALA A 209 32.13 4.79 22.40
CA ALA A 209 33.25 5.44 21.72
C ALA A 209 33.73 6.76 22.36
N SER A 210 33.00 7.29 23.35
CA SER A 210 33.30 8.57 24.02
C SER A 210 33.75 8.40 25.48
N SER A 211 33.80 7.17 25.99
CA SER A 211 34.27 6.82 27.34
C SER A 211 35.69 6.26 27.27
#